data_AF-A0A1Q3L844-F1
#
_entry.id   AF-A0A1Q3L844-F1
#
_cell.length_a   1.000
_cell.length_b   1.000
_cell.length_c   1.000
_cell.angle_alpha   90.00
_cell.angle_beta   90.00
_cell.angle_gamma   90.00
#
_symmetry.space_group_name_H-M   'P 1'
#
loop_
_entity.id
_entity.type
_entity.pdbx_description
1 polymer ?
#
loop_
_entity_poly.entity_id
_entity_poly.type
_entity_poly.pdbx_seq_one_letter_code
_entity_poly.pdbx_strand_id
1 'polypeptide(L)'
;MGLFELEEPPHDDAVAEVATVLRALDPDGQRMAKVFRATFDQLYDGQHTGRYRLDQLFKTEKTHFGTLAEINLQRELRLDDGQVLDFSIANHEVDCKYSHTGAWMLPIESFEQIVLVTQADDAKSVWSAGLVRVSEQNRRTSENRDRKTGLNAHGRSQILWLHRDAPMQPNALLQLPPHVVGEIMSGRSGQARLNELFRRATNLRLSRNIIATVAQQDDYMKRVRDNG
;
A
#
# COMPACT_ATOMS: atom_id res chain seq x y z
N MET A 1 17.78 3.53 -46.98
CA MET A 1 18.12 3.63 -45.54
C MET A 1 16.88 4.19 -44.87
N GLY A 2 15.98 3.31 -44.45
CA GLY A 2 14.68 3.71 -43.89
C GLY A 2 14.87 4.20 -42.46
N LEU A 3 14.51 5.46 -42.21
CA LEU A 3 14.30 5.99 -40.87
C LEU A 3 13.16 5.17 -40.25
N PHE A 4 13.48 4.39 -39.21
CA PHE A 4 12.47 3.83 -38.33
C PHE A 4 11.80 5.01 -37.63
N GLU A 5 10.63 5.42 -38.11
CA GLU A 5 9.67 6.16 -37.29
C GLU A 5 9.37 5.27 -36.08
N LEU A 6 9.92 5.66 -34.94
CA LEU A 6 9.47 5.14 -33.66
C LEU A 6 8.04 5.67 -33.51
N GLU A 7 7.05 4.87 -33.88
CA GLU A 7 5.66 5.14 -33.53
C GLU A 7 5.63 5.43 -32.03
N GLU A 8 5.22 6.65 -31.65
CA GLU A 8 4.93 6.94 -30.26
C GLU A 8 3.88 5.92 -29.80
N PRO A 9 4.05 5.30 -28.62
CA PRO A 9 3.07 4.36 -28.12
C PRO A 9 1.70 5.06 -28.09
N PRO A 10 0.62 4.37 -28.51
CA PRO A 10 -0.70 4.98 -28.63
C PRO A 10 -1.09 5.67 -27.32
N HIS A 11 -1.44 6.94 -27.42
CA HIS A 11 -1.88 7.74 -26.27
C HIS A 11 -3.24 7.21 -25.79
N ASP A 12 -3.29 6.73 -24.56
CA ASP A 12 -4.53 6.24 -23.94
C ASP A 12 -5.21 7.38 -23.19
N ASP A 13 -6.08 8.10 -23.89
CA ASP A 13 -6.80 9.27 -23.38
C ASP A 13 -7.53 8.98 -22.06
N ALA A 14 -8.17 7.81 -21.95
CA ALA A 14 -8.91 7.42 -20.76
C ALA A 14 -7.98 7.22 -19.54
N VAL A 15 -6.79 6.63 -19.73
CA VAL A 15 -5.78 6.56 -18.67
C VAL A 15 -5.31 7.96 -18.25
N ALA A 16 -5.14 8.88 -19.20
CA ALA A 16 -4.75 10.26 -18.92
C ALA A 16 -5.84 11.05 -18.15
N GLU A 17 -7.11 10.85 -18.50
CA GLU A 17 -8.27 11.44 -17.79
C GLU A 17 -8.36 10.95 -16.34
N VAL A 18 -8.26 9.63 -16.12
CA VAL A 18 -8.23 9.04 -14.77
C VAL A 18 -7.03 9.58 -13.97
N ALA A 19 -5.85 9.66 -14.59
CA ALA A 19 -4.65 10.21 -13.97
C ALA A 19 -4.84 11.67 -13.54
N THR A 20 -5.51 12.47 -14.37
CA THR A 20 -5.80 13.88 -14.09
C THR A 20 -6.68 14.03 -12.85
N VAL A 21 -7.75 13.22 -12.74
CA VAL A 21 -8.62 13.24 -11.56
C VAL A 21 -7.85 12.79 -10.31
N LEU A 22 -7.11 11.69 -10.36
CA LEU A 22 -6.37 11.19 -9.20
C LEU A 22 -5.27 12.17 -8.74
N ARG A 23 -4.56 12.81 -9.66
CA ARG A 23 -3.59 13.87 -9.32
C ARG A 23 -4.24 15.11 -8.73
N ALA A 24 -5.45 15.46 -9.17
CA ALA A 24 -6.19 16.58 -8.56
C ALA A 24 -6.66 16.25 -7.13
N LEU A 25 -7.04 14.98 -6.88
CA LEU A 25 -7.47 14.51 -5.57
C LEU A 25 -6.32 14.38 -4.57
N ASP A 26 -5.13 13.97 -5.01
CA ASP A 26 -3.96 13.76 -4.13
C ASP A 26 -2.65 14.23 -4.80
N PRO A 27 -2.44 15.55 -4.99
CA PRO A 27 -1.35 16.08 -5.81
C PRO A 27 0.06 15.71 -5.32
N ASP A 28 0.22 15.55 -4.00
CA ASP A 28 1.49 15.23 -3.36
C ASP A 28 1.54 13.79 -2.82
N GLY A 29 0.47 13.02 -3.04
CA GLY A 29 0.38 11.63 -2.61
C GLY A 29 0.19 11.45 -1.10
N GLN A 30 0.00 12.51 -0.32
CA GLN A 30 -0.07 12.39 1.15
C GLN A 30 -1.28 11.57 1.62
N ARG A 31 -2.40 11.65 0.91
CA ARG A 31 -3.62 10.91 1.28
C ARG A 31 -3.46 9.42 1.01
N MET A 32 -2.94 9.04 -0.15
CA MET A 32 -2.61 7.65 -0.48
C MET A 32 -1.51 7.11 0.44
N ALA A 33 -0.45 7.88 0.73
CA ALA A 33 0.60 7.48 1.67
C ALA A 33 0.04 7.14 3.06
N LYS A 34 -0.91 7.94 3.55
CA LYS A 34 -1.63 7.70 4.80
C LYS A 34 -2.46 6.43 4.74
N VAL A 35 -3.12 6.15 3.61
CA VAL A 35 -3.89 4.91 3.42
C VAL A 35 -3.00 3.67 3.53
N PHE A 36 -1.84 3.63 2.86
CA PHE A 36 -0.93 2.48 2.96
C PHE A 36 -0.42 2.29 4.39
N ARG A 37 0.02 3.37 5.06
CA ARG A 37 0.42 3.33 6.47
C ARG A 37 -0.69 2.77 7.36
N ALA A 38 -1.89 3.34 7.26
CA ALA A 38 -3.04 2.94 8.07
C ALA A 38 -3.45 1.49 7.81
N THR A 39 -3.34 1.02 6.56
CA THR A 39 -3.69 -0.35 6.17
C THR A 39 -2.70 -1.38 6.72
N PHE A 40 -1.39 -1.07 6.72
CA PHE A 40 -0.41 -1.89 7.45
C PHE A 40 -0.73 -1.96 8.94
N ASP A 41 -0.99 -0.81 9.56
CA ASP A 41 -1.24 -0.75 11.01
C ASP A 41 -2.55 -1.48 11.38
N GLN A 42 -3.58 -1.38 10.55
CA GLN A 42 -4.84 -2.11 10.69
C GLN A 42 -4.62 -3.62 10.59
N LEU A 43 -3.85 -4.08 9.60
CA LEU A 43 -3.63 -5.50 9.37
C LEU A 43 -2.69 -6.13 10.41
N TYR A 44 -1.69 -5.37 10.88
CA TYR A 44 -0.84 -5.80 11.98
C TYR A 44 -1.64 -6.00 13.26
N ASP A 45 -2.62 -5.13 13.50
CA ASP A 45 -3.40 -5.13 14.73
C ASP A 45 -2.47 -5.17 15.95
N GLY A 46 -1.51 -4.25 15.95
CA GLY A 46 -0.39 -4.30 16.89
C GLY A 46 -0.83 -4.16 18.35
N GLN A 47 -1.94 -3.46 18.62
CA GLN A 47 -2.48 -3.33 19.98
C GLN A 47 -2.83 -4.69 20.59
N HIS A 48 -3.40 -5.62 19.83
CA HIS A 48 -3.83 -6.91 20.37
C HIS A 48 -2.77 -8.01 20.17
N THR A 49 -1.90 -7.85 19.17
CA THR A 49 -1.00 -8.92 18.74
C THR A 49 0.48 -8.63 18.96
N GLY A 50 0.85 -7.37 19.21
CA GLY A 50 2.24 -6.92 19.25
C GLY A 50 2.98 -7.02 17.91
N ARG A 51 2.29 -7.36 16.82
CA ARG A 51 2.88 -7.48 15.49
C ARG A 51 3.12 -6.09 14.89
N TYR A 52 4.20 -5.98 14.11
CA TYR A 52 4.64 -4.74 13.49
C TYR A 52 5.34 -4.93 12.14
N ARG A 53 5.44 -6.17 11.65
CA ARG A 53 6.17 -6.50 10.42
C ARG A 53 5.43 -7.53 9.59
N LEU A 54 5.58 -7.43 8.27
CA LEU A 54 4.86 -8.23 7.29
C LEU A 54 5.08 -9.75 7.47
N ASP A 55 6.27 -10.19 7.87
CA ASP A 55 6.59 -11.61 8.05
C ASP A 55 5.88 -12.26 9.26
N GLN A 56 5.35 -11.47 10.19
CA GLN A 56 4.52 -11.94 11.32
C GLN A 56 3.06 -12.22 10.94
N LEU A 57 2.63 -11.79 9.75
CA LEU A 57 1.28 -12.02 9.26
C LEU A 57 1.14 -13.39 8.63
N PHE A 58 -0.01 -14.03 8.87
CA PHE A 58 -0.42 -15.23 8.16
C PHE A 58 -0.64 -14.95 6.67
N LYS A 59 -0.60 -16.01 5.86
CA LYS A 59 -0.78 -15.91 4.41
C LYS A 59 -2.11 -15.24 4.03
N THR A 60 -3.19 -15.58 4.72
CA THR A 60 -4.53 -15.03 4.48
C THR A 60 -4.61 -13.55 4.81
N GLU A 61 -3.98 -13.10 5.90
CA GLU A 61 -3.88 -11.68 6.24
C GLU A 61 -3.17 -10.88 5.14
N LYS A 62 -2.04 -11.39 4.64
CA LYS A 62 -1.31 -10.75 3.52
C LYS A 62 -2.19 -10.63 2.28
N THR A 63 -2.99 -11.65 1.97
CA THR A 63 -3.94 -11.61 0.84
C THR A 63 -5.00 -10.52 1.05
N HIS A 64 -5.53 -10.37 2.27
CA HIS A 64 -6.55 -9.36 2.58
C HIS A 64 -6.04 -7.92 2.59
N PHE A 65 -4.72 -7.69 2.59
CA PHE A 65 -4.16 -6.35 2.46
C PHE A 65 -4.72 -5.63 1.23
N GLY A 66 -4.81 -6.33 0.09
CA GLY A 66 -5.28 -5.71 -1.15
C GLY A 66 -6.71 -5.18 -1.05
N THR A 67 -7.62 -6.00 -0.54
CA THR A 67 -9.03 -5.60 -0.31
C THR A 67 -9.13 -4.45 0.69
N LEU A 68 -8.33 -4.45 1.76
CA LEU A 68 -8.33 -3.34 2.71
C LEU A 68 -7.78 -2.05 2.09
N ALA A 69 -6.72 -2.15 1.28
CA ALA A 69 -6.14 -1.00 0.60
C ALA A 69 -7.13 -0.37 -0.39
N GLU A 70 -7.83 -1.19 -1.18
CA GLU A 70 -8.90 -0.78 -2.08
C GLU A 70 -10.02 -0.02 -1.34
N ILE A 71 -10.63 -0.63 -0.32
CA ILE A 71 -11.68 -0.01 0.50
C ILE A 71 -11.20 1.32 1.12
N ASN A 72 -9.96 1.33 1.64
CA ASN A 72 -9.42 2.51 2.31
C ASN A 72 -9.07 3.63 1.31
N LEU A 73 -8.60 3.29 0.11
CA LEU A 73 -8.37 4.26 -0.98
C LEU A 73 -9.69 4.88 -1.42
N GLN A 74 -10.73 4.06 -1.64
CA GLN A 74 -12.06 4.53 -2.01
C GLN A 74 -12.61 5.51 -0.99
N ARG A 75 -12.54 5.16 0.31
CA ARG A 75 -13.00 6.01 1.41
C ARG A 75 -12.20 7.29 1.55
N GLU A 76 -10.88 7.20 1.51
CA GLU A 76 -10.01 8.37 1.70
C GLU A 76 -10.18 9.32 0.52
N LEU A 77 -10.17 8.85 -0.73
CA LEU A 77 -10.25 9.69 -1.93
C LEU A 77 -11.69 10.03 -2.36
N ARG A 78 -12.70 9.38 -1.75
CA ARG A 78 -14.13 9.50 -2.09
C ARG A 78 -14.40 9.16 -3.55
N LEU A 79 -13.85 8.03 -3.99
CA LEU A 79 -14.09 7.52 -5.33
C LEU A 79 -15.49 6.88 -5.38
N ASP A 80 -16.20 7.09 -6.48
CA ASP A 80 -17.49 6.46 -6.72
C ASP A 80 -17.31 4.97 -7.03
N ASP A 81 -18.32 4.14 -6.70
CA ASP A 81 -18.34 2.73 -7.07
C ASP A 81 -18.38 2.57 -8.60
N GLY A 82 -17.62 1.61 -9.13
CA GLY A 82 -17.79 1.15 -10.50
C GLY A 82 -19.10 0.38 -10.68
N GLN A 83 -19.56 0.26 -11.92
CA GLN A 83 -20.70 -0.62 -12.23
C GLN A 83 -20.31 -2.10 -12.18
N VAL A 84 -19.06 -2.40 -12.55
CA VAL A 84 -18.51 -3.75 -12.65
C VAL A 84 -17.21 -3.88 -11.87
N LEU A 85 -16.34 -2.87 -11.96
CA LEU A 85 -15.04 -2.84 -11.29
C LEU A 85 -15.13 -2.05 -9.96
N ASP A 86 -13.98 -1.89 -9.31
CA ASP A 86 -13.90 -1.29 -7.99
C ASP A 86 -14.37 0.18 -7.99
N PHE A 87 -13.93 1.00 -8.97
CA PHE A 87 -14.19 2.44 -9.00
C PHE A 87 -14.73 2.93 -10.34
N SER A 88 -15.47 4.04 -10.30
CA SER A 88 -15.72 4.90 -11.46
C SER A 88 -14.94 6.21 -11.31
N ILE A 89 -14.04 6.51 -12.25
CA ILE A 89 -13.20 7.72 -12.23
C ILE A 89 -13.24 8.37 -13.61
N ALA A 90 -13.62 9.64 -13.69
CA ALA A 90 -13.81 10.35 -14.96
C ALA A 90 -14.76 9.61 -15.94
N ASN A 91 -15.78 8.92 -15.40
CA ASN A 91 -16.72 8.05 -16.14
C ASN A 91 -16.08 6.78 -16.76
N HIS A 92 -14.89 6.38 -16.32
CA HIS A 92 -14.26 5.12 -16.71
C HIS A 92 -14.31 4.11 -15.55
N GLU A 93 -14.52 2.84 -15.89
CA GLU A 93 -14.35 1.72 -14.95
C GLU A 93 -12.86 1.53 -14.65
N VAL A 94 -12.51 1.51 -13.36
CA VAL A 94 -11.14 1.34 -12.88
C VAL A 94 -11.09 0.25 -11.83
N ASP A 95 -10.29 -0.78 -12.10
CA ASP A 95 -10.02 -1.87 -11.17
C ASP A 95 -8.78 -1.54 -10.32
N CYS A 96 -8.74 -1.95 -9.06
CA CYS A 96 -7.66 -1.69 -8.13
C CYS A 96 -6.95 -2.98 -7.75
N LYS A 97 -5.63 -3.00 -7.89
CA LYS A 97 -4.84 -4.20 -7.56
C LYS A 97 -3.61 -3.83 -6.76
N TYR A 98 -3.46 -4.51 -5.63
CA TYR A 98 -2.31 -4.37 -4.74
C TYR A 98 -1.33 -5.54 -4.89
N SER A 99 -0.04 -5.28 -4.71
CA SER A 99 0.97 -6.32 -4.55
C SER A 99 2.10 -5.88 -3.61
N HIS A 100 2.51 -6.78 -2.72
CA HIS A 100 3.71 -6.55 -1.89
C HIS A 100 5.02 -6.60 -2.68
N THR A 101 5.02 -7.21 -3.88
CA THR A 101 6.22 -7.43 -4.69
C THR A 101 6.14 -6.75 -6.05
N GLY A 102 5.07 -5.98 -6.30
CA GLY A 102 4.76 -5.44 -7.62
C GLY A 102 4.38 -6.51 -8.65
N ALA A 103 4.07 -7.74 -8.24
CA ALA A 103 3.49 -8.78 -9.09
C ALA A 103 1.97 -8.80 -8.90
N TRP A 104 1.25 -7.92 -9.59
CA TRP A 104 -0.20 -7.83 -9.52
C TRP A 104 -0.86 -9.00 -10.23
N MET A 105 -1.83 -9.62 -9.54
CA MET A 105 -2.64 -10.69 -10.10
C MET A 105 -3.90 -10.10 -10.72
N LEU A 106 -3.98 -10.16 -12.04
CA LEU A 106 -5.02 -9.55 -12.87
C LEU A 106 -6.02 -10.64 -13.28
N PRO A 107 -7.24 -10.64 -12.74
CA PRO A 107 -8.30 -11.54 -13.17
C PRO A 107 -8.91 -11.12 -14.53
N ILE A 108 -9.79 -11.95 -15.08
CA ILE A 108 -10.33 -11.76 -16.44
C ILE A 108 -11.17 -10.49 -16.56
N GLU A 109 -11.85 -10.09 -15.48
CA GLU A 109 -12.63 -8.85 -15.40
C GLU A 109 -11.75 -7.60 -15.59
N SER A 110 -10.45 -7.67 -15.30
CA SER A 110 -9.52 -6.56 -15.53
C SER A 110 -9.13 -6.40 -17.01
N PHE A 111 -9.44 -7.35 -17.90
CA PHE A 111 -8.95 -7.32 -19.28
C PHE A 111 -9.56 -6.17 -20.09
N GLU A 112 -8.72 -5.48 -20.85
CA GLU A 112 -9.04 -4.25 -21.58
C GLU A 112 -9.48 -3.06 -20.70
N GLN A 113 -9.51 -3.23 -19.37
CA GLN A 113 -9.85 -2.19 -18.40
C GLN A 113 -8.60 -1.42 -17.94
N ILE A 114 -8.85 -0.28 -17.30
CA ILE A 114 -7.83 0.50 -16.60
C ILE A 114 -7.64 -0.11 -15.21
N VAL A 115 -6.39 -0.37 -14.84
CA VAL A 115 -6.05 -0.86 -13.51
C VAL A 115 -5.17 0.15 -12.78
N LEU A 116 -5.62 0.56 -11.60
CA LEU A 116 -4.80 1.21 -10.58
C LEU A 116 -3.94 0.16 -9.87
N VAL A 117 -2.69 0.04 -10.30
CA VAL A 117 -1.70 -0.84 -9.69
C VAL A 117 -1.05 -0.15 -8.49
N THR A 118 -1.12 -0.79 -7.33
CA THR A 118 -0.60 -0.26 -6.05
C THR A 118 0.38 -1.22 -5.40
N GLN A 119 1.38 -0.68 -4.71
CA GLN A 119 2.35 -1.48 -3.94
C GLN A 119 2.91 -0.67 -2.79
N ALA A 120 3.33 -1.34 -1.71
CA ALA A 120 4.02 -0.70 -0.59
C ALA A 120 5.00 -1.65 0.11
N ASP A 121 6.10 -1.07 0.59
CA ASP A 121 7.16 -1.73 1.35
C ASP A 121 7.33 -0.99 2.69
N ASP A 122 6.81 -1.58 3.77
CA ASP A 122 6.83 -0.97 5.10
C ASP A 122 8.25 -0.81 5.66
N ALA A 123 9.13 -1.79 5.40
CA ALA A 123 10.50 -1.75 5.88
C ALA A 123 11.26 -0.56 5.28
N LYS A 124 11.05 -0.29 3.99
CA LYS A 124 11.63 0.86 3.30
C LYS A 124 10.81 2.14 3.45
N SER A 125 9.61 2.06 4.01
CA SER A 125 8.68 3.20 4.16
C SER A 125 8.36 3.89 2.83
N VAL A 126 8.18 3.09 1.77
CA VAL A 126 7.82 3.58 0.42
C VAL A 126 6.58 2.90 -0.12
N TRP A 127 5.91 3.59 -1.03
CA TRP A 127 4.73 3.09 -1.75
C TRP A 127 4.75 3.56 -3.21
N SER A 128 3.90 2.96 -4.03
CA SER A 128 3.69 3.40 -5.42
C SER A 128 2.26 3.16 -5.85
N ALA A 129 1.77 4.04 -6.72
CA ALA A 129 0.51 3.89 -7.44
C ALA A 129 0.69 4.35 -8.89
N GLY A 130 0.18 3.56 -9.82
CA GLY A 130 0.23 3.86 -11.25
C GLY A 130 -0.98 3.28 -11.98
N LEU A 131 -1.21 3.77 -13.18
CA LEU A 131 -2.30 3.36 -14.04
C LEU A 131 -1.76 2.63 -15.26
N VAL A 132 -2.47 1.59 -15.69
CA VAL A 132 -2.13 0.86 -16.91
C VAL A 132 -3.39 0.22 -17.49
N ARG A 133 -3.51 0.22 -18.81
CA ARG A 133 -4.53 -0.60 -19.49
C ARG A 133 -4.05 -2.04 -19.62
N VAL A 134 -4.89 -2.99 -19.19
CA VAL A 134 -4.59 -4.42 -19.28
C VAL A 134 -4.99 -4.98 -20.64
N SER A 135 -4.42 -4.40 -21.69
CA SER A 135 -4.56 -4.88 -23.06
C SER A 135 -3.85 -6.23 -23.26
N GLU A 136 -4.16 -6.92 -24.35
CA GLU A 136 -3.51 -8.20 -24.69
C GLU A 136 -1.98 -8.08 -24.76
N GLN A 137 -1.49 -6.95 -25.29
CA GLN A 137 -0.06 -6.66 -25.42
C GLN A 137 0.61 -6.36 -24.07
N ASN A 138 -0.15 -5.93 -23.06
CA ASN A 138 0.38 -5.55 -21.75
C ASN A 138 0.36 -6.68 -20.71
N ARG A 139 -0.36 -7.78 -20.98
CA ARG A 139 -0.48 -8.93 -20.07
C ARG A 139 0.31 -10.14 -20.54
N ARG A 140 0.60 -11.06 -19.63
CA ARG A 140 1.17 -12.36 -19.97
C ARG A 140 0.07 -13.26 -20.53
N THR A 141 0.45 -14.19 -21.41
CA THR A 141 -0.43 -15.25 -21.89
C THR A 141 -0.61 -16.39 -20.88
N SER A 142 0.31 -16.52 -19.92
CA SER A 142 0.25 -17.52 -18.85
C SER A 142 -0.77 -17.14 -17.79
N GLU A 143 -1.58 -18.11 -17.37
CA GLU A 143 -2.54 -17.96 -16.28
C GLU A 143 -2.23 -18.89 -15.11
N ASN A 144 -2.63 -18.52 -13.90
CA ASN A 144 -2.61 -19.40 -12.74
C ASN A 144 -3.85 -20.30 -12.69
N ARG A 145 -3.94 -21.16 -11.65
CA ARG A 145 -5.09 -22.06 -11.43
C ARG A 145 -6.45 -21.33 -11.34
N ASP A 146 -6.44 -20.07 -10.91
CA ASP A 146 -7.63 -19.23 -10.75
C ASP A 146 -7.87 -18.32 -11.96
N ARG A 147 -7.25 -18.61 -13.12
CA ARG A 147 -7.33 -17.82 -14.37
C ARG A 147 -6.91 -16.36 -14.23
N LYS A 148 -6.00 -16.08 -13.29
CA LYS A 148 -5.39 -14.76 -13.15
C LYS A 148 -4.04 -14.75 -13.85
N THR A 149 -3.75 -13.65 -14.55
CA THR A 149 -2.46 -13.36 -15.17
C THR A 149 -1.76 -12.20 -14.44
N GLY A 150 -0.71 -11.65 -15.01
CA GLY A 150 -0.08 -10.41 -14.57
C GLY A 150 0.49 -9.64 -15.75
N LEU A 151 1.00 -8.44 -15.50
CA LEU A 151 1.67 -7.65 -16.53
C LEU A 151 2.92 -8.37 -17.05
N ASN A 152 3.15 -8.31 -18.36
CA ASN A 152 4.42 -8.70 -18.96
C ASN A 152 5.43 -7.52 -18.87
N ALA A 153 6.64 -7.69 -19.40
CA ALA A 153 7.67 -6.63 -19.32
C ALA A 153 7.23 -5.34 -20.04
N HIS A 154 6.55 -5.46 -21.18
CA HIS A 154 6.01 -4.32 -21.91
C HIS A 154 4.94 -3.60 -21.09
N GLY A 155 3.92 -4.30 -20.57
CA GLY A 155 2.89 -3.70 -19.73
C GLY A 155 3.43 -3.01 -18.48
N ARG A 156 4.49 -3.54 -17.86
CA ARG A 156 5.18 -2.85 -16.74
C ARG A 156 5.85 -1.55 -17.17
N SER A 157 6.38 -1.49 -18.39
CA SER A 157 6.95 -0.26 -18.95
C SER A 157 5.89 0.78 -19.33
N GLN A 158 4.65 0.35 -19.56
CA GLN A 158 3.52 1.22 -19.91
C GLN A 158 2.78 1.79 -18.68
N ILE A 159 3.23 1.50 -17.45
CA ILE A 159 2.59 2.05 -16.26
C ILE A 159 2.82 3.56 -16.21
N LEU A 160 1.73 4.32 -16.27
CA LEU A 160 1.71 5.74 -15.96
C LEU A 160 1.74 5.90 -14.44
N TRP A 161 2.94 6.13 -13.89
CA TRP A 161 3.10 6.35 -12.45
C TRP A 161 2.49 7.69 -12.01
N LEU A 162 1.62 7.63 -11.00
CA LEU A 162 1.15 8.80 -10.27
C LEU A 162 2.18 9.17 -9.21
N HIS A 163 2.59 8.16 -8.44
CA HIS A 163 3.68 8.23 -7.46
C HIS A 163 4.46 6.92 -7.54
N ARG A 164 5.79 7.01 -7.61
CA ARG A 164 6.68 5.85 -7.67
C ARG A 164 7.73 5.94 -6.58
N ASP A 165 7.85 4.88 -5.79
CA ASP A 165 8.74 4.79 -4.63
C ASP A 165 8.65 6.02 -3.71
N ALA A 166 7.44 6.57 -3.59
CA ALA A 166 7.16 7.77 -2.80
C ALA A 166 7.19 7.44 -1.30
N PRO A 167 7.62 8.38 -0.43
CA PRO A 167 7.71 8.13 0.99
C PRO A 167 6.32 8.00 1.62
N MET A 168 6.21 7.16 2.64
CA MET A 168 5.11 7.14 3.60
C MET A 168 5.65 7.24 5.03
N GLN A 169 4.78 7.47 6.00
CA GLN A 169 5.18 7.53 7.41
C GLN A 169 5.91 6.22 7.81
N PRO A 170 7.16 6.31 8.31
CA PRO A 170 7.88 5.12 8.73
C PRO A 170 7.26 4.45 9.95
N ASN A 171 7.25 3.12 9.95
CA ASN A 171 7.00 2.32 11.13
C ASN A 171 8.25 2.34 12.02
N ALA A 172 8.20 3.06 13.15
CA ALA A 172 9.36 3.27 14.01
C ALA A 172 10.00 1.97 14.51
N LEU A 173 9.23 0.90 14.72
CA LEU A 173 9.78 -0.40 15.14
C LEU A 173 10.60 -1.05 14.03
N LEU A 174 10.21 -0.87 12.76
CA LEU A 174 10.99 -1.36 11.62
C LEU A 174 12.27 -0.55 11.37
N GLN A 175 12.38 0.65 11.95
CA GLN A 175 13.57 1.51 11.81
C GLN A 175 14.63 1.24 12.89
N LEU A 176 14.31 0.43 13.89
CA LEU A 176 15.25 0.03 14.94
C LEU A 176 15.92 -1.30 14.58
N PRO A 177 17.16 -1.54 15.05
CA PRO A 177 17.78 -2.86 14.92
C PRO A 177 16.90 -3.97 15.53
N PRO A 178 16.76 -5.15 14.89
CA PRO A 178 15.84 -6.19 15.36
C PRO A 178 16.06 -6.64 16.83
N HIS A 179 17.33 -6.66 17.28
CA HIS A 179 17.64 -7.00 18.68
C HIS A 179 17.12 -5.94 19.67
N VAL A 180 17.18 -4.65 19.31
CA VAL A 180 16.64 -3.55 20.12
C VAL A 180 15.13 -3.67 20.24
N VAL A 181 14.43 -4.00 19.14
CA VAL A 181 12.99 -4.25 19.20
C VAL A 181 12.67 -5.46 20.06
N GLY A 182 13.48 -6.52 19.99
CA GLY A 182 13.37 -7.68 20.88
C GLY A 182 13.48 -7.29 22.36
N GLU A 183 14.44 -6.43 22.72
CA GLU A 183 14.60 -5.91 24.08
C GLU A 183 13.38 -5.08 24.52
N ILE A 184 12.91 -4.16 23.68
CA ILE A 184 11.68 -3.36 23.93
C ILE A 184 10.50 -4.28 24.20
N MET A 185 10.28 -5.29 23.35
CA MET A 185 9.10 -6.16 23.42
C MET A 185 9.20 -7.21 24.54
N SER A 186 10.38 -7.46 25.11
CA SER A 186 10.59 -8.40 26.23
C SER A 186 10.11 -7.88 27.59
N GLY A 187 9.75 -6.59 27.69
CA GLY A 187 9.28 -5.99 28.92
C GLY A 187 8.03 -6.66 29.49
N ARG A 188 8.05 -6.94 30.80
CA ARG A 188 7.00 -7.67 31.53
C ARG A 188 5.65 -6.95 31.60
N SER A 189 5.62 -5.65 31.34
CA SER A 189 4.40 -4.84 31.34
C SER A 189 4.43 -3.83 30.19
N GLY A 190 3.26 -3.35 29.76
CA GLY A 190 3.18 -2.34 28.72
C GLY A 190 3.94 -1.05 29.07
N GLN A 191 3.96 -0.63 30.34
CA GLN A 191 4.77 0.50 30.78
C GLN A 191 6.27 0.23 30.63
N ALA A 192 6.75 -0.95 31.02
CA ALA A 192 8.15 -1.30 30.90
C ALA A 192 8.60 -1.27 29.43
N ARG A 193 7.76 -1.80 28.53
CA ARG A 193 8.00 -1.75 27.08
C ARG A 193 8.01 -0.33 26.53
N LEU A 194 7.05 0.52 26.92
CA LEU A 194 7.01 1.92 26.50
C LEU A 194 8.20 2.73 27.02
N ASN A 195 8.60 2.52 28.28
CA ASN A 195 9.78 3.16 28.84
C ASN A 195 11.04 2.80 28.04
N GLU A 196 11.17 1.53 27.65
CA GLU A 196 12.30 1.09 26.83
C GLU A 196 12.24 1.63 25.40
N LEU A 197 11.04 1.67 24.80
CA LEU A 197 10.83 2.32 23.52
C LEU A 197 11.33 3.77 23.55
N PHE A 198 10.94 4.56 24.55
CA PHE A 198 11.35 5.97 24.64
C PHE A 198 12.86 6.15 24.87
N ARG A 199 13.51 5.21 25.57
CA ARG A 199 14.98 5.23 25.72
C ARG A 199 15.71 4.92 24.43
N ARG A 200 15.18 4.01 23.60
CA ARG A 200 15.86 3.49 22.41
C ARG A 200 15.50 4.22 21.12
N ALA A 201 14.24 4.63 20.96
CA ALA A 201 13.70 5.23 19.75
C ALA A 201 13.82 6.76 19.75
N THR A 202 14.98 7.28 20.14
CA THR A 202 15.24 8.73 20.11
C THR A 202 15.30 9.23 18.68
N ASN A 203 14.77 10.43 18.41
CA ASN A 203 14.70 11.05 17.07
C ASN A 203 13.83 10.29 16.04
N LEU A 204 12.98 9.38 16.49
CA LEU A 204 11.96 8.74 15.65
C LEU A 204 10.57 9.31 15.97
N ARG A 205 9.76 9.52 14.94
CA ARG A 205 8.34 9.88 15.13
C ARG A 205 7.57 8.65 15.60
N LEU A 206 7.12 8.67 16.84
CA LEU A 206 6.30 7.60 17.42
C LEU A 206 4.82 7.89 17.17
N SER A 207 4.19 7.10 16.31
CA SER A 207 2.75 7.20 16.04
C SER A 207 1.94 6.59 17.18
N ARG A 208 0.65 6.94 17.26
CA ARG A 208 -0.29 6.29 18.20
C ARG A 208 -0.32 4.77 18.03
N ASN A 209 -0.24 4.28 16.80
CA ASN A 209 -0.22 2.85 16.51
C ASN A 209 1.05 2.17 17.02
N ILE A 210 2.21 2.84 16.95
CA ILE A 210 3.45 2.33 17.57
C ILE A 210 3.30 2.23 19.09
N ILE A 211 2.76 3.28 19.74
CA ILE A 211 2.51 3.25 21.19
C ILE A 211 1.55 2.12 21.55
N ALA A 212 0.44 1.97 20.82
CA ALA A 212 -0.53 0.89 21.03
C ALA A 212 0.13 -0.49 20.87
N THR A 213 0.94 -0.66 19.82
CA THR A 213 1.66 -1.91 19.51
C THR A 213 2.64 -2.31 20.60
N VAL A 214 3.38 -1.35 21.15
CA VAL A 214 4.34 -1.63 22.23
C VAL A 214 3.62 -1.80 23.57
N ALA A 215 2.56 -1.05 23.82
CA ALA A 215 1.80 -1.15 25.06
C ALA A 215 1.03 -2.47 25.19
N GLN A 216 0.43 -2.96 24.10
CA GLN A 216 -0.46 -4.14 24.02
C GLN A 216 -1.55 -4.19 25.10
N GLN A 217 -2.30 -3.11 25.24
CA GLN A 217 -3.38 -2.98 26.22
C GLN A 217 -4.29 -1.81 25.85
N ASP A 218 -5.48 -1.79 26.44
CA ASP A 218 -6.38 -0.65 26.37
C ASP A 218 -5.85 0.56 27.14
N ASP A 219 -6.33 1.76 26.78
CA ASP A 219 -5.91 3.04 27.36
C ASP A 219 -4.38 3.27 27.34
N TYR A 220 -3.71 2.75 26.30
CA TYR A 220 -2.25 2.88 26.11
C TYR A 220 -1.76 4.32 26.11
N MET A 221 -2.59 5.31 25.74
CA MET A 221 -2.21 6.72 25.75
C MET A 221 -2.09 7.32 27.16
N LYS A 222 -2.78 6.76 28.16
CA LYS A 222 -2.65 7.21 29.56
C LYS A 222 -1.23 7.05 30.07
N ARG A 223 -0.54 5.97 29.66
CA ARG A 223 0.83 5.62 30.05
C ARG A 223 1.94 6.49 29.47
N VAL A 224 1.59 7.37 28.54
CA VAL A 224 2.51 8.37 27.97
C VAL A 224 2.40 9.71 28.71
N ARG A 225 1.46 9.84 29.66
CA ARG A 225 1.22 11.05 30.45
C ARG A 225 1.69 10.84 31.89
N ASP A 226 2.04 11.93 32.57
CA ASP A 226 2.67 11.95 33.90
C ASP A 226 1.83 11.29 35.03
N ASN A 227 0.52 11.15 34.83
CA ASN A 227 -0.41 10.53 35.80
C ASN A 227 -0.73 9.05 35.48
N GLY A 228 0.11 8.37 34.70
CA GLY A 228 -0.14 7.05 34.10
C GLY A 228 0.75 5.92 34.57
#